data_AF-A0A7G1H417-F1
#
_entry.id   AF-A0A7G1H417-F1
#
_cell.length_a   1.000
_cell.length_b   1.000
_cell.length_c   1.000
_cell.angle_alpha   90.00
_cell.angle_beta   90.00
_cell.angle_gamma   90.00
#
_symmetry.space_group_name_H-M   'P 1'
#
loop_
_entity.id
_entity.type
_entity.pdbx_description
1 polymer ?
#
loop_
_entity_poly.entity_id
_entity_poly.type
_entity_poly.pdbx_seq_one_letter_code
_entity_poly.pdbx_strand_id
1 'polypeptide(L)'
;MSVITIPKLLRDKLGDEAAESFAMLLKEVEFEGRKDTLVIAEEKFERRLSEEVAKINRRITEEIARLDKRITEEIAGLRVEIAKTKSEIIKWMFIFWVVQTGLIAALFALLK
;
A
#
# COMPACT_ATOMS: atom_id res chain seq x y z
N MET A 1 26.43 -8.11 -29.51
CA MET A 1 27.87 -7.82 -29.48
C MET A 1 28.18 -6.91 -30.65
N SER A 2 28.60 -5.67 -30.40
CA SER A 2 29.10 -4.80 -31.47
C SER A 2 30.43 -5.37 -31.95
N VAL A 3 30.55 -5.60 -33.25
CA VAL A 3 31.84 -5.92 -33.87
C VAL A 3 32.51 -4.60 -34.19
N ILE A 4 33.60 -4.27 -33.49
CA ILE A 4 34.36 -3.05 -33.76
C ILE A 4 35.27 -3.34 -34.95
N THR A 5 34.90 -2.82 -36.12
CA THR A 5 35.72 -2.89 -37.34
C THR A 5 36.40 -1.56 -37.60
N ILE A 6 37.71 -1.59 -37.80
CA ILE A 6 38.46 -0.40 -38.22
C ILE A 6 38.22 -0.14 -39.72
N PRO A 7 37.76 1.06 -40.10
CA PRO A 7 37.63 1.44 -41.50
C PRO A 7 38.93 1.27 -42.29
N LYS A 8 38.85 0.80 -43.54
CA LYS A 8 40.02 0.58 -44.42
C LYS A 8 40.98 1.77 -44.46
N LEU A 9 40.46 2.99 -44.59
CA LEU A 9 41.28 4.21 -44.59
C LEU A 9 42.18 4.36 -43.35
N LEU A 10 41.67 3.99 -42.17
CA LEU A 10 42.43 4.03 -40.92
C LEU A 10 43.41 2.86 -40.85
N ARG A 11 43.01 1.68 -41.33
CA ARG A 11 43.86 0.49 -41.38
C ARG A 11 45.07 0.67 -42.31
N ASP A 12 44.85 1.26 -43.49
CA ASP A 12 45.90 1.54 -44.48
C ASP A 12 46.93 2.58 -43.97
N LYS A 13 46.51 3.49 -43.07
CA LYS A 13 47.37 4.51 -42.47
C LYS A 13 48.09 4.05 -41.21
N LEU A 14 47.44 3.22 -40.39
CA LEU A 14 47.96 2.72 -39.11
C LEU A 14 48.81 1.46 -39.29
N GLY A 15 48.60 0.69 -40.36
CA GLY A 15 49.13 -0.67 -40.48
C GLY A 15 48.26 -1.69 -39.75
N ASP A 16 48.33 -2.96 -40.16
CA ASP A 16 47.44 -4.02 -39.67
C ASP A 16 47.56 -4.25 -38.16
N GLU A 17 48.78 -4.28 -37.63
CA GLU A 17 49.06 -4.56 -36.22
C GLU A 17 48.57 -3.44 -35.28
N ALA A 18 48.76 -2.19 -35.68
CA ALA A 18 48.26 -1.04 -34.92
C ALA A 18 46.73 -0.90 -35.02
N ALA A 19 46.14 -1.24 -36.18
CA ALA A 19 44.69 -1.26 -36.35
C ALA A 19 44.02 -2.32 -35.46
N GLU A 20 44.63 -3.50 -35.31
CA GLU A 20 44.15 -4.54 -34.39
C GLU A 20 44.28 -4.11 -32.92
N SER A 21 45.43 -3.59 -32.52
CA SER A 21 45.63 -3.06 -31.17
C SER A 21 44.62 -1.96 -30.83
N PHE A 22 44.35 -1.06 -31.79
CA PHE A 22 43.35 -0.01 -31.61
C PHE A 22 41.92 -0.56 -31.50
N ALA A 23 41.57 -1.59 -32.28
CA ALA A 23 40.28 -2.26 -32.16
C ALA A 23 40.10 -2.95 -30.79
N MET A 24 41.16 -3.54 -30.24
CA MET A 24 41.15 -4.11 -28.89
C MET A 24 40.92 -3.04 -27.82
N LEU A 25 41.63 -1.90 -27.90
CA LEU A 25 41.43 -0.78 -26.97
C LEU A 25 40.00 -0.24 -27.04
N LEU A 26 39.44 -0.06 -28.23
CA LEU A 26 38.06 0.39 -28.39
C LEU A 26 37.06 -0.62 -27.80
N LYS A 27 37.35 -1.92 -27.92
CA LYS A 27 36.50 -2.98 -27.36
C LYS A 27 36.52 -2.97 -25.84
N GLU A 28 37.69 -2.75 -25.25
CA GLU A 28 37.87 -2.61 -23.81
C GLU A 28 37.15 -1.37 -23.27
N VAL A 29 37.30 -0.22 -23.93
CA VAL A 29 36.57 1.01 -23.58
C VAL A 29 35.06 0.84 -23.70
N GLU A 30 34.54 0.20 -24.76
CA GLU A 30 33.11 -0.09 -24.91
C GLU A 30 32.61 -1.04 -23.81
N PHE A 31 33.42 -2.02 -23.42
CA PHE A 31 33.08 -2.99 -22.39
C PHE A 31 33.00 -2.35 -21.00
N GLU A 32 34.04 -1.59 -20.60
CA GLU A 32 34.04 -0.85 -19.34
C GLU A 32 32.94 0.20 -19.31
N GLY A 33 32.73 0.95 -20.41
CA GLY A 33 31.64 1.92 -20.51
C GLY A 33 30.26 1.27 -20.32
N ARG A 34 30.02 0.10 -20.91
CA ARG A 34 28.76 -0.65 -20.68
C ARG A 34 28.61 -1.07 -19.22
N LYS A 35 29.68 -1.57 -18.61
CA LYS A 35 29.68 -1.99 -17.20
C LYS A 35 29.36 -0.81 -16.28
N ASP A 36 30.00 0.33 -16.48
CA ASP A 36 29.72 1.56 -15.72
C ASP A 36 28.28 2.03 -15.91
N THR A 37 27.76 2.01 -17.15
CA THR A 37 26.36 2.37 -17.39
C THR A 37 25.38 1.42 -16.70
N LEU A 38 25.73 0.14 -16.58
CA LEU A 38 24.91 -0.87 -15.92
C LEU A 38 24.91 -0.67 -14.40
N VAL A 39 26.07 -0.40 -13.81
CA VAL A 39 26.18 -0.07 -12.37
C VAL A 39 25.37 1.18 -12.05
N ILE A 40 25.50 2.25 -12.83
CA ILE A 40 24.73 3.49 -12.62
C ILE A 40 23.22 3.23 -12.76
N ALA A 41 22.81 2.39 -13.72
CA ALA A 41 21.41 2.03 -13.90
C ALA A 41 20.87 1.22 -12.72
N GLU A 42 21.65 0.28 -12.21
CA GLU A 42 21.34 -0.55 -11.03
C GLU A 42 21.18 0.33 -9.79
N GLU A 43 22.16 1.17 -9.46
CA GLU A 43 22.09 2.09 -8.32
C GLU A 43 20.87 3.01 -8.38
N LYS A 44 20.58 3.57 -9.57
CA LYS A 44 19.41 4.44 -9.77
C LYS A 44 18.11 3.66 -9.61
N PHE A 45 18.06 2.41 -10.07
CA PHE A 45 16.90 1.56 -9.94
C PHE A 45 16.66 1.15 -8.49
N GLU A 46 17.69 0.69 -7.77
CA GLU A 46 17.63 0.35 -6.35
C GLU A 46 17.19 1.54 -5.49
N ARG A 47 17.73 2.73 -5.76
CA ARG A 47 17.32 3.96 -5.06
C ARG A 47 15.84 4.26 -5.27
N ARG A 48 15.37 4.23 -6.52
CA ARG A 48 13.95 4.49 -6.84
C ARG A 48 13.02 3.42 -6.26
N LEU A 49 13.42 2.15 -6.29
CA LEU A 49 12.66 1.08 -5.66
C LEU A 49 12.56 1.29 -4.15
N SER A 50 13.67 1.62 -3.49
CA SER A 50 13.70 1.88 -2.06
C SER A 50 12.79 3.06 -1.68
N GLU A 51 12.80 4.14 -2.48
CA GLU A 51 11.92 5.29 -2.31
C GLU A 51 10.44 4.93 -2.47
N GLU A 52 10.07 4.18 -3.51
CA GLU A 52 8.68 3.77 -3.74
C GLU A 52 8.19 2.78 -2.67
N VAL A 53 9.03 1.83 -2.24
CA VAL A 53 8.72 0.93 -1.12
C VAL A 53 8.47 1.73 0.16
N ALA A 54 9.34 2.69 0.48
CA ALA A 54 9.16 3.55 1.65
C ALA A 54 7.86 4.37 1.57
N LYS A 55 7.51 4.89 0.40
CA LYS A 55 6.28 5.64 0.16
C LYS A 55 5.03 4.76 0.30
N ILE A 56 5.06 3.55 -0.24
CA ILE A 56 3.98 2.56 -0.09
C ILE A 56 3.80 2.19 1.39
N ASN A 57 4.88 1.90 2.10
CA ASN A 57 4.83 1.57 3.53
C ASN A 57 4.22 2.70 4.38
N ARG A 58 4.56 3.96 4.07
CA ARG A 58 3.94 5.13 4.73
C ARG A 58 2.44 5.19 4.47
N ARG A 59 2.03 5.08 3.20
CA ARG A 59 0.61 5.10 2.82
C ARG A 59 -0.19 3.98 3.50
N ILE A 60 0.34 2.76 3.50
CA ILE A 60 -0.30 1.61 4.16
C ILE A 60 -0.45 1.88 5.65
N THR A 61 0.59 2.38 6.32
CA THR A 61 0.54 2.71 7.75
C THR A 61 -0.51 3.77 8.05
N GLU A 62 -0.57 4.83 7.24
CA GLU A 62 -1.56 5.90 7.36
C GLU A 62 -2.99 5.39 7.14
N GLU A 63 -3.21 4.55 6.13
CA GLU A 63 -4.53 3.97 5.84
C GLU A 63 -4.98 3.01 6.95
N ILE A 64 -4.09 2.18 7.49
CA ILE A 64 -4.38 1.31 8.63
C ILE A 64 -4.80 2.15 9.84
N ALA A 65 -4.06 3.21 10.17
CA ALA A 65 -4.40 4.09 11.29
C ALA A 65 -5.76 4.79 11.10
N ARG A 66 -6.08 5.22 9.87
CA ARG A 66 -7.38 5.80 9.54
C ARG A 66 -8.52 4.79 9.66
N LEU A 67 -8.30 3.56 9.20
CA LEU A 67 -9.28 2.48 9.30
C LEU A 67 -9.53 2.09 10.76
N ASP A 68 -8.48 1.93 11.55
CA ASP A 68 -8.59 1.59 12.98
C ASP A 68 -9.38 2.65 13.75
N LYS A 69 -9.10 3.94 13.48
CA LYS A 69 -9.88 5.05 14.03
C LYS A 69 -11.36 4.96 13.63
N ARG A 70 -11.66 4.79 12.34
CA ARG A 70 -13.05 4.69 11.85
C ARG A 70 -13.77 3.50 12.47
N ILE A 71 -13.14 2.33 12.54
CA ILE A 71 -13.71 1.13 13.17
C ILE A 71 -14.02 1.40 14.64
N THR A 72 -13.10 2.04 15.36
CA THR A 72 -13.30 2.38 16.78
C THR A 72 -14.48 3.35 16.97
N GLU A 73 -14.59 4.37 16.12
CA GLU A 73 -15.69 5.34 16.13
C GLU A 73 -17.04 4.67 15.82
N GLU A 74 -17.10 3.82 14.80
CA GLU A 74 -18.31 3.05 14.44
C GLU A 74 -18.73 2.09 15.55
N ILE A 75 -17.79 1.37 16.18
CA ILE A 75 -18.08 0.50 17.34
C ILE A 75 -18.64 1.31 18.51
N ALA A 76 -18.08 2.49 18.78
CA ALA A 76 -18.58 3.37 19.83
C ALA A 76 -20.01 3.86 19.51
N GLY A 77 -20.27 4.25 18.27
CA GLY A 77 -21.60 4.62 17.78
C GLY A 77 -22.62 3.50 17.97
N LEU A 78 -22.29 2.30 17.50
CA LEU A 78 -23.15 1.11 17.66
C LEU A 78 -23.44 0.79 19.13
N ARG A 79 -22.44 0.92 20.02
CA ARG A 79 -22.66 0.72 21.47
C ARG A 79 -23.68 1.72 22.03
N VAL A 80 -23.63 2.97 21.60
CA VAL A 80 -24.59 4.01 22.01
C VAL A 80 -25.99 3.69 21.48
N GLU A 81 -26.11 3.33 20.20
CA GLU A 81 -27.39 2.96 19.59
C GLU A 81 -28.03 1.74 20.25
N ILE A 82 -27.23 0.72 20.58
CA ILE A 82 -27.68 -0.46 21.32
C ILE A 82 -28.16 -0.05 22.71
N ALA A 83 -27.41 0.80 23.43
CA ALA A 83 -27.80 1.26 24.76
C ALA A 83 -29.12 2.06 24.72
N LYS A 84 -29.27 2.93 23.72
CA LYS A 84 -30.51 3.69 23.48
C LYS A 84 -31.69 2.76 23.21
N THR A 85 -31.52 1.81 22.30
CA THR A 85 -32.55 0.81 21.95
C THR A 85 -32.94 -0.02 23.17
N LYS A 86 -31.97 -0.48 23.95
CA LYS A 86 -32.24 -1.19 25.22
C LYS A 86 -33.03 -0.33 26.21
N SER A 87 -32.66 0.94 26.37
CA SER A 87 -33.38 1.89 27.24
C SER A 87 -34.83 2.10 26.78
N GLU A 88 -35.05 2.26 25.48
CA GLU A 88 -36.39 2.40 24.90
C GLU A 88 -37.23 1.14 25.10
N ILE A 89 -36.66 -0.04 24.87
CA ILE A 89 -37.34 -1.32 25.14
C ILE A 89 -37.74 -1.43 26.61
N ILE A 90 -36.84 -1.09 27.55
CA ILE A 90 -37.15 -1.11 28.99
C ILE A 90 -38.29 -0.15 29.32
N LYS A 91 -38.28 1.08 28.79
CA LYS A 91 -39.38 2.05 28.99
C LYS A 91 -40.72 1.50 28.49
N TRP A 92 -40.74 0.89 27.31
CA TRP A 92 -41.95 0.28 26.75
C TRP A 92 -42.42 -0.93 27.56
N MET A 93 -41.50 -1.74 28.09
CA MET A 93 -41.86 -2.82 29.01
C MET A 93 -42.59 -2.26 30.24
N PHE A 94 -42.09 -1.20 30.88
CA PHE A 94 -42.78 -0.60 32.04
C PHE A 94 -44.19 -0.11 31.73
N ILE A 95 -44.38 0.59 30.61
CA ILE A 95 -45.71 1.06 30.17
C ILE A 95 -46.66 -0.14 30.02
N PHE A 96 -46.19 -1.18 29.35
CA PHE A 96 -46.94 -2.40 29.14
C PHE A 96 -47.31 -3.09 30.46
N TRP A 97 -46.35 -3.24 31.39
CA TRP A 97 -46.57 -3.84 32.71
C TRP A 97 -47.61 -3.08 33.55
N VAL A 98 -47.60 -1.74 33.52
CA VAL A 98 -48.58 -0.92 34.24
C VAL A 98 -50.00 -1.14 33.68
N VAL A 99 -50.13 -1.20 32.35
CA VAL A 99 -51.43 -1.50 31.72
C VAL A 99 -51.92 -2.89 32.10
N GLN A 100 -51.07 -3.91 32.00
CA GLN A 100 -51.44 -5.29 32.34
C GLN A 100 -51.86 -5.46 33.80
N THR A 101 -51.09 -4.89 34.74
CA THR A 101 -51.42 -4.98 36.17
C THR A 101 -52.70 -4.23 36.52
N GLY A 102 -52.97 -3.09 35.88
CA GLY A 102 -54.23 -2.38 36.00
C GLY A 102 -55.43 -3.19 35.52
N LEU A 103 -55.31 -3.87 34.37
CA LEU A 103 -56.37 -4.75 33.85
C LEU A 103 -56.65 -5.94 34.78
N ILE A 104 -55.60 -6.60 35.27
CA ILE A 104 -55.74 -7.73 36.21
C ILE A 104 -56.38 -7.27 37.53
N ALA A 105 -55.97 -6.12 38.06
CA ALA A 105 -56.54 -5.56 39.29
C ALA A 105 -58.02 -5.22 39.13
N ALA A 106 -58.41 -4.63 37.98
CA ALA A 106 -59.81 -4.33 37.68
C ALA A 106 -60.66 -5.60 37.55
N LEU A 107 -60.16 -6.63 36.86
CA LEU A 107 -60.83 -7.94 36.77
C LEU A 107 -61.02 -8.59 38.14
N PHE A 108 -59.98 -8.54 38.99
CA PHE A 108 -60.05 -9.09 40.34
C PHE A 108 -61.06 -8.34 41.22
N ALA A 109 -61.20 -7.02 41.05
CA ALA A 109 -62.19 -6.22 41.75
C ALA A 109 -63.64 -6.49 41.28
N LEU A 110 -63.84 -6.87 40.02
CA LEU A 110 -65.17 -7.22 39.47
C LEU A 110 -65.63 -8.64 39.83
N LEU A 111 -64.69 -9.55 40.11
CA LEU A 111 -64.97 -10.93 40.50
C LEU A 111 -65.18 -11.13 42.01
N LYS A 112 -65.04 -10.06 42.81
CA LYS A 112 -65.22 -10.06 44.27
C LYS A 112 -66.51 -9.34 44.65
#